data_AF-A0A841WLP8-F1
#
_entry.id   AF-A0A841WLP8-F1
#
_cell.length_a   1.000
_cell.length_b   1.000
_cell.length_c   1.000
_cell.angle_alpha   90.00
_cell.angle_beta   90.00
_cell.angle_gamma   90.00
#
_symmetry.space_group_name_H-M   'P 1'
#
loop_
_entity.id
_entity.type
_entity.pdbx_description
1 polymer ?
#
loop_
_entity_poly.entity_id
_entity_poly.type
_entity_poly.pdbx_seq_one_letter_code
_entity_poly.pdbx_strand_id
1 'polypeptide(L)'
;MYILGGDIVITSKGDLKDYWQKNYDYLLKLSNLENLVKYQFDKLQRDNYQVYKLLCRLGCYRYQYVTAIPEEGIFYLLWDEQNERDKRQIIRDLKNTALVKSNEEGYYLYEVIRQEAIERLKLTDDWKQCHAKAGIFLSKLISENCKTIIPKITYTKVNDTQEQMYLNIENAEIAVKQELTKQETIALEVVYHSMEFYGAGCFEELRQEANLLDNVFFQAIRNMVLEYIDCYSNLGIALYNFALTTHTVGIIYEREGKLIESNKEFEYCQRSFKVSQDFFQTALVIATRVKEDKLMINVLLSLACCHYFRGITLHDLGIFLHQIIKNNESKEAFEESKINLNKALKILTKLPFEQKIEEVKKAIHSLEISEISCSTFIARFLIELA
;
A
#
# COMPACT_ATOMS: atom_id res chain seq x y z
N MET A 1 17.54 -15.00 21.03
CA MET A 1 18.14 -14.14 22.13
C MET A 1 19.51 -13.60 21.69
N TYR A 2 19.61 -12.89 20.52
CA TYR A 2 20.78 -12.48 19.72
C TYR A 2 21.28 -11.10 20.20
N ILE A 3 20.49 -10.36 21.02
CA ILE A 3 20.93 -9.02 21.45
C ILE A 3 21.84 -9.15 22.68
N LEU A 4 21.56 -10.12 23.53
CA LEU A 4 22.44 -10.32 24.70
C LEU A 4 23.69 -11.12 24.31
N GLY A 5 23.44 -12.07 23.44
CA GLY A 5 24.59 -12.85 22.93
C GLY A 5 25.63 -11.97 22.23
N GLY A 6 25.14 -11.07 21.42
CA GLY A 6 26.09 -10.12 20.77
C GLY A 6 26.81 -9.22 21.78
N ASP A 7 26.08 -8.75 22.70
CA ASP A 7 26.69 -7.86 23.71
C ASP A 7 27.71 -8.61 24.57
N ILE A 8 27.46 -9.84 24.87
CA ILE A 8 28.38 -10.66 25.70
C ILE A 8 29.69 -10.86 24.93
N VAL A 9 29.52 -11.08 23.66
CA VAL A 9 30.75 -11.30 22.86
C VAL A 9 31.57 -10.00 22.81
N ILE A 10 30.90 -8.90 22.72
CA ILE A 10 31.63 -7.65 22.50
C ILE A 10 32.20 -7.13 23.82
N THR A 11 31.52 -7.36 24.87
CA THR A 11 31.95 -6.63 26.10
C THR A 11 32.69 -7.59 27.04
N SER A 12 32.40 -8.89 26.77
CA SER A 12 33.05 -9.81 27.74
C SER A 12 33.71 -10.95 26.98
N LYS A 13 33.98 -10.73 25.67
CA LYS A 13 34.64 -11.73 24.81
C LYS A 13 34.02 -13.12 24.96
N GLY A 14 32.77 -13.03 25.24
CA GLY A 14 32.03 -14.33 25.23
C GLY A 14 31.97 -14.95 26.62
N ASP A 15 32.59 -14.25 27.64
CA ASP A 15 32.55 -14.81 29.00
C ASP A 15 31.25 -14.43 29.73
N LEU A 16 30.43 -15.46 29.85
CA LEU A 16 29.06 -15.20 30.37
C LEU A 16 29.12 -14.84 31.87
N LYS A 17 30.04 -15.45 32.58
CA LYS A 17 30.14 -15.19 34.03
C LYS A 17 30.60 -13.75 34.30
N ASP A 18 31.52 -13.38 33.52
CA ASP A 18 32.02 -11.99 33.65
C ASP A 18 30.93 -10.97 33.26
N TYR A 19 30.25 -11.32 32.24
CA TYR A 19 29.16 -10.43 31.79
C TYR A 19 28.04 -10.36 32.84
N TRP A 20 27.65 -11.51 33.33
CA TRP A 20 26.58 -11.54 34.35
C TRP A 20 27.01 -10.77 35.60
N GLN A 21 28.22 -10.81 36.03
CA GLN A 21 28.66 -10.12 37.26
C GLN A 21 28.64 -8.60 37.08
N LYS A 22 28.84 -8.21 35.84
CA LYS A 22 28.94 -6.75 35.59
C LYS A 22 27.55 -6.14 35.33
N ASN A 23 26.54 -7.11 35.01
CA ASN A 23 25.32 -6.47 34.50
C ASN A 23 24.08 -7.06 35.18
N TYR A 24 24.36 -7.88 36.33
CA TYR A 24 23.27 -8.72 36.90
C TYR A 24 22.21 -7.82 37.53
N ASP A 25 22.52 -6.82 38.20
CA ASP A 25 21.50 -5.96 38.85
C ASP A 25 20.57 -5.32 37.82
N TYR A 26 21.08 -5.15 36.75
CA TYR A 26 20.28 -4.49 35.70
C TYR A 26 19.47 -5.52 34.91
N LEU A 27 20.08 -6.58 34.45
CA LEU A 27 19.36 -7.61 33.67
C LEU A 27 18.16 -8.15 34.44
N LEU A 28 18.28 -8.03 35.76
CA LEU A 28 17.18 -8.57 36.59
C LEU A 28 16.01 -7.59 36.65
N LYS A 29 16.31 -6.35 36.22
CA LYS A 29 15.28 -5.29 36.31
C LYS A 29 14.59 -5.09 34.96
N LEU A 30 15.16 -5.77 33.87
CA LEU A 30 14.51 -5.53 32.57
C LEU A 30 13.38 -6.55 32.37
N SER A 31 12.18 -6.05 32.41
CA SER A 31 10.95 -6.88 32.50
C SER A 31 10.46 -7.28 31.11
N ASN A 32 11.18 -6.64 29.98
CA ASN A 32 10.74 -7.05 28.64
C ASN A 32 11.74 -6.59 27.58
N LEU A 33 11.73 -7.20 26.38
CA LEU A 33 12.65 -6.96 25.26
C LEU A 33 12.76 -5.46 24.93
N GLU A 34 11.72 -4.74 25.09
CA GLU A 34 11.75 -3.28 24.81
C GLU A 34 12.72 -2.57 25.75
N ASN A 35 12.68 -2.97 26.98
CA ASN A 35 13.59 -2.31 27.95
C ASN A 35 15.06 -2.67 27.67
N LEU A 36 15.18 -3.92 27.18
CA LEU A 36 16.57 -4.28 26.81
C LEU A 36 17.05 -3.48 25.59
N VAL A 37 16.25 -3.35 24.61
CA VAL A 37 16.62 -2.55 23.42
C VAL A 37 16.92 -1.11 23.83
N LYS A 38 16.08 -0.56 24.68
CA LYS A 38 16.32 0.83 25.11
C LYS A 38 17.68 0.96 25.82
N TYR A 39 17.86 0.01 26.57
CA TYR A 39 19.15 0.06 27.30
C TYR A 39 20.33 -0.01 26.32
N GLN A 40 20.22 -0.93 25.37
CA GLN A 40 21.34 -1.03 24.41
C GLN A 40 21.50 0.27 23.60
N PHE A 41 20.40 0.94 23.35
CA PHE A 41 20.53 2.24 22.67
C PHE A 41 21.23 3.26 23.57
N ASP A 42 20.84 3.23 24.88
CA ASP A 42 21.46 4.20 25.80
C ASP A 42 22.97 3.93 25.92
N LYS A 43 23.24 2.70 25.99
CA LYS A 43 24.67 2.34 26.12
C LYS A 43 25.43 2.77 24.86
N LEU A 44 24.90 2.42 23.69
CA LEU A 44 25.58 2.80 22.42
C LEU A 44 25.73 4.31 22.32
N GLN A 45 24.72 5.01 22.75
CA GLN A 45 24.83 6.49 22.71
C GLN A 45 25.99 6.99 23.56
N ARG A 46 26.25 6.37 24.71
CA ARG A 46 27.35 6.82 25.60
C ARG A 46 28.71 6.38 25.04
N ASP A 47 28.68 5.17 24.43
CA ASP A 47 30.00 4.58 24.12
C ASP A 47 30.45 5.01 22.72
N ASN A 48 29.53 5.06 21.87
CA ASN A 48 29.88 5.43 20.48
C ASN A 48 28.73 6.22 19.83
N TYR A 49 28.92 7.50 19.87
CA TYR A 49 27.79 8.39 19.50
C TYR A 49 27.56 8.35 17.99
N GLN A 50 28.60 8.23 17.22
CA GLN A 50 28.41 8.23 15.75
C GLN A 50 27.65 6.97 15.30
N VAL A 51 27.92 5.83 15.86
CA VAL A 51 27.20 4.58 15.50
C VAL A 51 25.74 4.67 15.99
N TYR A 52 25.62 5.27 17.14
CA TYR A 52 24.25 5.49 17.67
C TYR A 52 23.43 6.35 16.71
N LYS A 53 24.08 7.39 16.24
CA LYS A 53 23.33 8.28 15.32
C LYS A 53 22.90 7.52 14.06
N LEU A 54 23.88 6.77 13.55
CA LEU A 54 23.54 6.00 12.34
C LEU A 54 22.42 5.00 12.62
N LEU A 55 22.46 4.32 13.75
CA LEU A 55 21.39 3.36 14.08
C LEU A 55 20.02 4.06 14.11
N CYS A 56 20.03 5.28 14.73
CA CYS A 56 18.74 5.98 14.78
C CYS A 56 18.29 6.36 13.36
N ARG A 57 19.24 6.77 12.54
CA ARG A 57 18.87 7.20 11.17
C ARG A 57 18.38 6.02 10.34
N LEU A 58 18.86 4.84 10.62
CA LEU A 58 18.36 3.65 9.90
C LEU A 58 16.89 3.41 10.18
N GLY A 59 16.44 4.01 11.27
CA GLY A 59 15.00 3.87 11.62
C GLY A 59 14.09 4.45 10.54
N CYS A 60 14.60 5.33 9.66
CA CYS A 60 13.70 5.96 8.67
C CYS A 60 13.32 4.98 7.56
N TYR A 61 14.08 3.84 7.42
CA TYR A 61 13.62 2.81 6.47
C TYR A 61 12.56 1.90 7.10
N ARG A 62 11.55 1.39 6.35
CA ARG A 62 10.38 0.67 6.94
C ARG A 62 10.59 -0.84 6.83
N TYR A 63 11.56 -1.33 6.08
CA TYR A 63 11.97 -2.74 5.92
C TYR A 63 10.75 -3.64 5.72
N GLN A 64 9.61 -3.06 5.47
CA GLN A 64 8.40 -3.86 5.20
C GLN A 64 8.38 -4.30 3.73
N TYR A 65 9.08 -3.56 3.00
CA TYR A 65 8.84 -3.91 1.57
C TYR A 65 10.18 -3.88 0.83
N VAL A 66 11.08 -3.08 1.40
CA VAL A 66 12.51 -3.29 1.10
C VAL A 66 13.18 -3.96 2.31
N THR A 67 13.43 -5.27 2.07
CA THR A 67 13.72 -6.16 3.23
C THR A 67 15.14 -5.89 3.74
N ALA A 68 15.93 -5.24 2.91
CA ALA A 68 17.28 -4.92 3.39
C ALA A 68 17.86 -3.78 2.54
N ILE A 69 18.74 -3.01 3.20
CA ILE A 69 19.32 -1.83 2.51
C ILE A 69 20.81 -2.12 2.24
N PRO A 70 21.16 -1.95 0.96
CA PRO A 70 22.59 -2.16 0.67
C PRO A 70 23.47 -1.10 1.34
N GLU A 71 24.70 -1.46 1.45
CA GLU A 71 25.67 -0.56 2.14
C GLU A 71 25.63 0.85 1.54
N GLU A 72 25.49 0.90 0.20
CA GLU A 72 25.41 2.23 -0.45
C GLU A 72 24.28 3.08 0.15
N GLY A 73 23.18 2.46 0.39
CA GLY A 73 22.06 3.20 1.02
C GLY A 73 22.40 3.70 2.43
N ILE A 74 23.17 2.88 3.16
CA ILE A 74 23.56 3.29 4.53
C ILE A 74 24.54 4.47 4.45
N PHE A 75 25.31 4.50 3.38
CA PHE A 75 26.27 5.61 3.21
C PHE A 75 25.52 6.95 3.07
N TYR A 76 24.42 6.88 2.43
CA TYR A 76 23.65 8.14 2.26
C TYR A 76 23.21 8.70 3.60
N LEU A 77 23.06 7.79 4.60
CA LEU A 77 22.58 8.29 5.91
C LEU A 77 23.73 8.88 6.73
N LEU A 78 24.90 8.77 6.24
CA LEU A 78 26.07 9.37 6.92
C LEU A 78 26.49 10.66 6.21
N TRP A 79 25.51 11.46 5.86
CA TRP A 79 25.74 12.67 5.03
C TRP A 79 26.67 13.65 5.76
N ASP A 80 26.73 13.56 7.02
CA ASP A 80 27.55 14.56 7.76
C ASP A 80 28.99 14.05 7.92
N GLU A 81 29.31 12.89 7.41
CA GLU A 81 30.69 12.36 7.45
C GLU A 81 31.27 12.38 6.04
N GLN A 82 32.34 13.13 5.89
CA GLN A 82 32.87 13.35 4.52
C GLN A 82 33.93 12.30 4.18
N ASN A 83 34.52 11.74 5.20
CA ASN A 83 35.59 10.76 4.95
C ASN A 83 35.01 9.34 4.77
N GLU A 84 35.29 8.79 3.62
CA GLU A 84 34.72 7.46 3.28
C GLU A 84 35.25 6.37 4.22
N ARG A 85 36.55 6.48 4.57
CA ARG A 85 37.10 5.47 5.50
C ARG A 85 36.37 5.48 6.84
N ASP A 86 36.07 6.64 7.31
CA ASP A 86 35.33 6.75 8.58
C ASP A 86 33.90 6.21 8.44
N LYS A 87 33.31 6.45 7.33
CA LYS A 87 31.94 5.91 7.13
C LYS A 87 31.95 4.37 7.18
N ARG A 88 32.95 3.85 6.57
CA ARG A 88 32.99 2.37 6.54
C ARG A 88 33.24 1.82 7.95
N GLN A 89 34.12 2.57 8.62
CA GLN A 89 34.37 2.11 10.00
C GLN A 89 33.09 2.20 10.85
N ILE A 90 32.35 3.20 10.69
CA ILE A 90 31.10 3.35 11.47
C ILE A 90 30.13 2.21 11.11
N ILE A 91 30.05 1.88 9.87
CA ILE A 91 29.12 0.81 9.45
C ILE A 91 29.61 -0.53 10.02
N ARG A 92 30.89 -0.71 10.00
CA ARG A 92 31.44 -1.95 10.59
C ARG A 92 31.13 -2.03 12.09
N ASP A 93 31.32 -0.92 12.76
CA ASP A 93 31.02 -0.92 14.21
C ASP A 93 29.53 -1.16 14.47
N LEU A 94 28.73 -0.59 13.57
CA LEU A 94 27.29 -0.81 13.74
C LEU A 94 26.95 -2.30 13.63
N LYS A 95 27.57 -2.95 12.70
CA LYS A 95 27.31 -4.39 12.51
C LYS A 95 27.70 -5.19 13.76
N ASN A 96 28.59 -4.66 14.55
CA ASN A 96 29.07 -5.43 15.72
C ASN A 96 28.21 -5.15 16.96
N THR A 97 27.14 -4.31 16.80
CA THR A 97 26.31 -3.94 17.98
C THR A 97 25.18 -4.94 18.18
N ALA A 98 25.01 -5.95 17.36
CA ALA A 98 23.91 -6.94 17.36
C ALA A 98 22.54 -6.25 17.30
N LEU A 99 22.50 -4.88 17.07
CA LEU A 99 21.22 -4.15 17.00
C LEU A 99 20.79 -3.99 15.53
N VAL A 100 21.75 -4.50 14.67
CA VAL A 100 21.45 -4.48 13.23
C VAL A 100 21.80 -5.84 12.64
N LYS A 101 20.90 -6.33 11.76
CA LYS A 101 21.23 -7.59 11.05
C LYS A 101 21.69 -7.29 9.62
N SER A 102 22.52 -8.23 9.24
CA SER A 102 22.98 -8.05 7.84
C SER A 102 23.02 -9.41 7.14
N ASN A 103 22.56 -9.37 5.85
CA ASN A 103 22.73 -10.54 4.97
C ASN A 103 23.29 -10.11 3.62
N GLU A 104 23.19 -11.09 2.64
CA GLU A 104 23.80 -10.79 1.33
C GLU A 104 23.11 -9.60 0.65
N GLU A 105 21.87 -9.35 1.09
CA GLU A 105 21.08 -8.28 0.43
C GLU A 105 21.32 -6.92 1.11
N GLY A 106 21.85 -6.99 2.34
CA GLY A 106 22.17 -5.69 2.97
C GLY A 106 21.83 -5.69 4.46
N TYR A 107 21.49 -4.47 4.95
CA TYR A 107 21.27 -4.28 6.40
C TYR A 107 19.77 -4.07 6.69
N TYR A 108 19.37 -4.62 7.88
CA TYR A 108 17.96 -4.38 8.24
C TYR A 108 17.79 -4.40 9.75
N LEU A 109 16.61 -3.79 10.21
CA LEU A 109 16.33 -3.74 11.66
C LEU A 109 15.08 -4.58 11.95
N TYR A 110 15.19 -5.26 13.07
CA TYR A 110 13.91 -5.86 13.52
C TYR A 110 12.95 -4.78 14.03
N GLU A 111 11.64 -5.21 14.03
CA GLU A 111 10.58 -4.21 14.27
C GLU A 111 10.77 -3.51 15.62
N VAL A 112 11.10 -4.25 16.68
CA VAL A 112 11.18 -3.61 18.02
C VAL A 112 12.38 -2.64 18.05
N ILE A 113 13.50 -2.86 17.38
CA ILE A 113 14.68 -1.95 17.32
C ILE A 113 14.35 -0.75 16.43
N ARG A 114 13.73 -1.11 15.33
CA ARG A 114 13.35 0.00 14.43
C ARG A 114 12.44 1.01 15.14
N GLN A 115 11.45 0.50 15.88
CA GLN A 115 10.53 1.43 16.57
C GLN A 115 11.30 2.34 17.54
N GLU A 116 12.16 1.73 18.24
CA GLU A 116 12.96 2.57 19.17
C GLU A 116 13.82 3.58 18.38
N ALA A 117 14.48 3.17 17.31
CA ALA A 117 15.27 4.10 16.48
C ALA A 117 14.44 5.27 15.98
N ILE A 118 13.18 4.96 15.57
CA ILE A 118 12.30 6.04 15.06
C ILE A 118 11.99 7.03 16.19
N GLU A 119 11.66 6.46 17.35
CA GLU A 119 11.30 7.36 18.47
C GLU A 119 12.47 8.29 18.81
N ARG A 120 13.66 7.78 18.72
CA ARG A 120 14.82 8.63 19.07
C ARG A 120 15.16 9.58 17.92
N LEU A 121 15.02 9.06 16.72
CA LEU A 121 15.29 9.94 15.56
C LEU A 121 14.35 11.14 15.54
N LYS A 122 13.06 10.96 15.85
CA LYS A 122 12.07 12.06 15.83
C LYS A 122 12.44 13.15 16.84
N LEU A 123 13.28 12.77 17.83
CA LEU A 123 13.66 13.78 18.84
C LEU A 123 14.83 14.62 18.33
N THR A 124 15.32 14.27 17.20
CA THR A 124 16.47 15.02 16.67
C THR A 124 16.04 15.86 15.47
N ASP A 125 16.97 16.71 15.00
CA ASP A 125 16.64 17.54 13.82
C ASP A 125 17.01 16.80 12.53
N ASP A 126 17.36 15.49 12.74
CA ASP A 126 17.83 14.71 11.58
C ASP A 126 16.66 14.02 10.86
N TRP A 127 15.44 14.11 11.35
CA TRP A 127 14.32 13.34 10.77
C TRP A 127 14.11 13.72 9.31
N LYS A 128 14.04 14.97 9.08
CA LYS A 128 13.76 15.39 7.68
C LYS A 128 14.94 15.04 6.77
N GLN A 129 16.09 15.32 7.22
CA GLN A 129 17.27 15.05 6.38
C GLN A 129 17.43 13.55 6.11
N CYS A 130 17.14 12.77 7.08
CA CYS A 130 17.23 11.30 6.84
C CYS A 130 16.26 10.86 5.74
N HIS A 131 15.08 11.36 5.81
CA HIS A 131 14.12 10.96 4.76
C HIS A 131 14.52 11.52 3.39
N ALA A 132 15.14 12.68 3.41
CA ALA A 132 15.62 13.21 2.12
C ALA A 132 16.72 12.30 1.53
N LYS A 133 17.69 11.94 2.38
CA LYS A 133 18.80 11.09 1.88
C LYS A 133 18.32 9.70 1.49
N ALA A 134 17.40 9.17 2.29
CA ALA A 134 16.85 7.84 1.92
C ALA A 134 16.08 7.94 0.59
N GLY A 135 15.31 8.97 0.46
CA GLY A 135 14.56 9.16 -0.81
C GLY A 135 15.51 9.26 -2.01
N ILE A 136 16.61 10.00 -1.87
CA ILE A 136 17.55 10.17 -2.98
C ILE A 136 18.15 8.81 -3.36
N PHE A 137 18.55 8.13 -2.42
CA PHE A 137 19.12 6.80 -2.72
C PHE A 137 18.11 5.91 -3.45
N LEU A 138 16.93 5.84 -2.88
CA LEU A 138 15.93 4.93 -3.49
C LEU A 138 15.55 5.41 -4.90
N SER A 139 15.57 6.71 -5.02
CA SER A 139 15.26 7.23 -6.37
C SER A 139 16.36 6.83 -7.36
N LYS A 140 17.54 6.90 -6.91
CA LYS A 140 18.65 6.47 -7.78
C LYS A 140 18.51 4.98 -8.16
N LEU A 141 18.03 4.20 -7.26
CA LEU A 141 17.85 2.76 -7.54
C LEU A 141 16.81 2.55 -8.64
N ILE A 142 15.79 3.38 -8.59
CA ILE A 142 14.70 3.22 -9.58
C ILE A 142 15.18 3.77 -10.94
N SER A 143 15.81 4.98 -10.98
CA SER A 143 16.24 5.59 -12.25
C SER A 143 17.21 4.68 -13.00
N GLU A 144 17.94 3.92 -12.34
CA GLU A 144 18.92 3.04 -13.01
C GLU A 144 18.25 1.76 -13.51
N ASN A 145 16.95 1.62 -13.19
CA ASN A 145 16.34 0.31 -13.49
C ASN A 145 14.94 0.52 -14.09
N CYS A 146 14.63 1.76 -14.72
CA CYS A 146 13.23 2.15 -15.05
C CYS A 146 12.86 1.58 -16.43
N LYS A 147 12.73 0.26 -16.59
CA LYS A 147 11.96 -0.21 -17.77
C LYS A 147 10.48 -0.39 -17.41
N THR A 148 9.53 0.58 -17.91
CA THR A 148 8.06 0.57 -17.81
C THR A 148 7.55 -0.76 -17.24
N ILE A 149 7.39 -0.86 -15.95
CA ILE A 149 7.06 -2.10 -15.20
C ILE A 149 5.53 -2.23 -15.12
N ILE A 150 4.83 -2.11 -16.32
CA ILE A 150 3.43 -2.56 -16.33
C ILE A 150 3.42 -4.10 -16.26
N PRO A 151 2.78 -4.71 -15.21
CA PRO A 151 2.75 -6.17 -15.20
C PRO A 151 2.80 -6.76 -16.61
N LYS A 152 3.94 -7.24 -17.06
CA LYS A 152 4.11 -8.00 -18.32
C LYS A 152 2.98 -9.01 -18.52
N ILE A 153 1.67 -8.46 -18.60
CA ILE A 153 0.76 -9.56 -19.01
C ILE A 153 1.20 -10.08 -20.38
N THR A 154 1.86 -11.20 -20.30
CA THR A 154 2.25 -11.88 -21.57
C THR A 154 0.99 -12.19 -22.41
N TYR A 155 1.04 -11.51 -23.59
CA TYR A 155 -0.08 -11.79 -24.52
C TYR A 155 0.39 -12.80 -25.58
N THR A 156 -0.16 -14.00 -25.48
CA THR A 156 0.14 -14.97 -26.56
C THR A 156 -1.09 -15.14 -27.46
N LYS A 157 -0.81 -14.78 -28.80
CA LYS A 157 -1.93 -14.90 -29.75
C LYS A 157 -2.11 -16.36 -30.21
N VAL A 158 -3.35 -16.88 -30.02
CA VAL A 158 -3.65 -18.24 -30.54
C VAL A 158 -4.85 -18.12 -31.49
N ASN A 159 -4.95 -19.04 -32.48
CA ASN A 159 -5.90 -18.96 -33.61
C ASN A 159 -7.33 -19.25 -33.15
N ASP A 160 -7.44 -19.81 -31.93
CA ASP A 160 -8.79 -20.14 -31.41
C ASP A 160 -9.21 -19.13 -30.32
N THR A 161 -10.43 -18.49 -30.51
CA THR A 161 -10.92 -17.38 -29.65
C THR A 161 -11.18 -17.88 -28.22
N GLN A 162 -11.63 -19.10 -28.09
CA GLN A 162 -11.86 -19.66 -26.74
C GLN A 162 -10.54 -20.00 -26.04
N GLU A 163 -9.70 -20.55 -26.74
CA GLU A 163 -8.37 -20.84 -26.19
C GLU A 163 -7.62 -19.54 -25.85
N GLN A 164 -7.78 -18.54 -26.65
CA GLN A 164 -7.17 -17.22 -26.35
C GLN A 164 -7.73 -16.64 -25.05
N MET A 165 -8.99 -16.85 -24.83
CA MET A 165 -9.64 -16.32 -23.60
C MET A 165 -9.11 -17.05 -22.35
N TYR A 166 -8.89 -18.28 -22.38
CA TYR A 166 -8.39 -19.05 -21.22
C TYR A 166 -6.92 -18.71 -20.96
N LEU A 167 -6.23 -18.55 -21.95
CA LEU A 167 -4.81 -18.19 -21.77
C LEU A 167 -4.68 -16.79 -21.16
N ASN A 168 -5.56 -15.88 -21.57
CA ASN A 168 -5.50 -14.53 -20.98
C ASN A 168 -5.81 -14.54 -19.48
N ILE A 169 -6.84 -15.32 -19.10
CA ILE A 169 -7.19 -15.34 -17.66
C ILE A 169 -6.06 -16.03 -16.87
N GLU A 170 -5.44 -17.07 -17.46
CA GLU A 170 -4.32 -17.73 -16.77
C GLU A 170 -3.14 -16.76 -16.60
N ASN A 171 -2.89 -16.08 -17.66
CA ASN A 171 -1.81 -15.08 -17.54
C ASN A 171 -2.14 -14.01 -16.49
N ALA A 172 -3.41 -13.61 -16.49
CA ALA A 172 -3.81 -12.61 -15.49
C ALA A 172 -3.71 -13.18 -14.06
N GLU A 173 -4.00 -14.44 -13.93
CA GLU A 173 -3.88 -15.07 -12.59
C GLU A 173 -2.41 -15.11 -12.14
N ILE A 174 -1.63 -15.41 -13.08
CA ILE A 174 -0.20 -15.46 -12.74
C ILE A 174 0.28 -14.05 -12.36
N ALA A 175 -0.24 -13.12 -13.11
CA ALA A 175 0.19 -11.73 -12.86
C ALA A 175 -0.29 -11.23 -11.49
N VAL A 176 -1.50 -11.59 -11.10
CA VAL A 176 -2.04 -11.04 -9.83
C VAL A 176 -1.42 -11.78 -8.65
N LYS A 177 -0.97 -13.11 -8.87
CA LYS A 177 -0.33 -13.85 -7.76
C LYS A 177 1.06 -13.28 -7.46
N GLN A 178 1.55 -12.52 -8.40
CA GLN A 178 2.86 -11.93 -8.12
C GLN A 178 2.72 -10.64 -7.31
N GLU A 179 3.22 -10.58 -5.99
CA GLU A 179 3.23 -9.33 -5.19
C GLU A 179 3.85 -8.17 -5.99
N LEU A 180 3.56 -6.97 -5.48
CA LEU A 180 4.19 -5.81 -6.17
C LEU A 180 5.66 -6.11 -6.49
N THR A 181 6.00 -5.73 -7.67
CA THR A 181 7.42 -5.92 -8.02
C THR A 181 8.33 -5.08 -7.11
N LYS A 182 9.60 -5.50 -7.08
CA LYS A 182 10.59 -4.74 -6.29
C LYS A 182 10.61 -3.26 -6.70
N GLN A 183 10.42 -2.99 -7.91
CA GLN A 183 10.48 -1.58 -8.38
C GLN A 183 9.24 -0.80 -7.92
N GLU A 184 8.11 -1.52 -7.99
CA GLU A 184 6.88 -0.85 -7.51
C GLU A 184 6.98 -0.53 -6.01
N THR A 185 7.62 -1.43 -5.33
CA THR A 185 7.72 -1.22 -3.88
C THR A 185 8.70 -0.07 -3.58
N ILE A 186 9.76 -0.03 -4.30
CA ILE A 186 10.75 1.05 -4.07
C ILE A 186 10.13 2.40 -4.43
N ALA A 187 9.34 2.41 -5.55
CA ALA A 187 8.66 3.68 -5.91
C ALA A 187 7.73 4.16 -4.78
N LEU A 188 7.05 3.25 -4.24
CA LEU A 188 6.14 3.66 -3.14
C LEU A 188 6.93 4.15 -1.93
N GLU A 189 8.14 3.57 -1.74
CA GLU A 189 8.97 4.06 -0.62
C GLU A 189 9.49 5.48 -0.88
N VAL A 190 9.74 5.72 -2.11
CA VAL A 190 10.20 7.08 -2.44
C VAL A 190 9.09 8.09 -2.12
N VAL A 191 7.87 7.74 -2.45
CA VAL A 191 6.74 8.65 -2.15
C VAL A 191 6.62 8.84 -0.63
N TYR A 192 6.76 7.76 0.05
CA TYR A 192 6.67 7.86 1.52
C TYR A 192 7.71 8.84 2.06
N HIS A 193 8.96 8.67 1.62
CA HIS A 193 10.02 9.54 2.17
C HIS A 193 9.85 10.99 1.71
N SER A 194 9.30 11.13 0.57
CA SER A 194 8.98 12.50 0.14
C SER A 194 7.90 13.14 1.02
N MET A 195 6.94 12.33 1.34
CA MET A 195 5.88 12.89 2.21
C MET A 195 6.46 13.26 3.58
N GLU A 196 7.36 12.38 4.09
CA GLU A 196 7.94 12.70 5.41
C GLU A 196 8.83 13.95 5.32
N PHE A 197 9.50 14.13 4.21
CA PHE A 197 10.41 15.28 4.06
C PHE A 197 9.60 16.58 3.96
N TYR A 198 8.51 16.52 3.24
CA TYR A 198 7.76 17.77 3.01
C TYR A 198 6.65 17.93 4.06
N GLY A 199 6.57 16.90 4.96
CA GLY A 199 5.53 17.01 6.00
C GLY A 199 4.12 16.86 5.44
N ALA A 200 4.03 16.14 4.35
CA ALA A 200 2.70 15.92 3.76
C ALA A 200 2.04 14.66 4.35
N GLY A 201 0.78 14.82 4.74
CA GLY A 201 0.05 13.69 5.36
C GLY A 201 -0.48 12.70 4.32
N CYS A 202 -0.51 13.18 3.05
CA CYS A 202 -0.97 12.27 1.98
C CYS A 202 -0.39 12.72 0.64
N PHE A 203 -0.51 11.80 -0.30
CA PHE A 203 0.09 12.04 -1.63
C PHE A 203 -0.54 13.25 -2.31
N GLU A 204 -1.81 13.49 -2.04
CA GLU A 204 -2.48 14.68 -2.66
C GLU A 204 -1.85 15.98 -2.17
N GLU A 205 -1.61 15.99 -0.87
CA GLU A 205 -0.97 17.21 -0.34
C GLU A 205 0.43 17.40 -0.93
N LEU A 206 1.14 16.27 -1.00
CA LEU A 206 2.51 16.34 -1.55
C LEU A 206 2.51 16.87 -2.98
N ARG A 207 1.48 16.67 -3.78
CA ARG A 207 1.40 17.09 -5.20
C ARG A 207 1.19 18.59 -5.30
N GLN A 208 0.74 19.04 -4.28
CA GLN A 208 0.43 20.48 -4.36
C GLN A 208 1.62 21.31 -3.89
N GLU A 209 2.75 20.58 -3.59
CA GLU A 209 3.93 21.32 -3.12
C GLU A 209 4.62 22.00 -4.32
N ALA A 210 4.73 23.37 -4.26
CA ALA A 210 5.15 24.21 -5.39
C ALA A 210 6.55 23.81 -5.87
N ASN A 211 7.41 23.35 -4.91
CA ASN A 211 8.81 23.03 -5.30
C ASN A 211 8.90 21.67 -5.97
N LEU A 212 7.80 20.91 -5.98
CA LEU A 212 7.85 19.56 -6.59
C LEU A 212 7.17 19.56 -7.95
N LEU A 213 6.43 20.61 -8.26
CA LEU A 213 5.66 20.61 -9.52
C LEU A 213 6.60 20.70 -10.72
N ASP A 214 7.82 21.16 -10.42
CA ASP A 214 8.71 21.33 -11.60
C ASP A 214 9.87 20.32 -11.52
N ASN A 215 9.79 19.49 -10.50
CA ASN A 215 10.88 18.50 -10.41
C ASN A 215 10.60 17.28 -11.29
N VAL A 216 11.36 17.07 -12.39
CA VAL A 216 11.12 16.06 -13.45
C VAL A 216 11.15 14.66 -12.82
N PHE A 217 11.91 14.50 -11.84
CA PHE A 217 11.98 13.17 -11.20
C PHE A 217 10.70 12.87 -10.40
N PHE A 218 10.32 13.82 -9.63
CA PHE A 218 9.05 13.61 -8.89
C PHE A 218 7.89 13.41 -9.85
N GLN A 219 7.93 14.08 -10.97
CA GLN A 219 6.84 13.86 -11.96
C GLN A 219 6.88 12.41 -12.48
N ALA A 220 8.06 11.94 -12.64
CA ALA A 220 8.20 10.55 -13.12
C ALA A 220 7.68 9.54 -12.07
N ILE A 221 7.97 9.80 -10.84
CA ILE A 221 7.49 8.89 -9.77
C ILE A 221 5.98 9.03 -9.60
N ARG A 222 5.58 10.29 -9.70
CA ARG A 222 4.13 10.53 -9.65
C ARG A 222 3.41 9.79 -10.78
N ASN A 223 3.88 9.92 -11.94
CA ASN A 223 3.23 9.26 -13.09
C ASN A 223 3.31 7.73 -12.97
N MET A 224 4.36 7.34 -12.38
CA MET A 224 4.51 5.88 -12.22
C MET A 224 3.46 5.34 -11.23
N VAL A 225 3.30 6.01 -10.11
CA VAL A 225 2.34 5.51 -9.11
C VAL A 225 0.92 5.57 -9.69
N LEU A 226 0.60 6.67 -10.40
CA LEU A 226 -0.77 6.78 -10.96
C LEU A 226 -0.96 5.75 -12.07
N GLU A 227 0.11 5.56 -12.79
CA GLU A 227 -0.01 4.56 -13.88
C GLU A 227 -0.20 3.14 -13.29
N TYR A 228 0.50 2.85 -12.11
CA TYR A 228 0.27 1.53 -11.49
C TYR A 228 -1.18 1.35 -11.05
N ILE A 229 -1.68 2.43 -10.42
CA ILE A 229 -3.06 2.30 -9.90
C ILE A 229 -4.03 2.20 -11.08
N ASP A 230 -3.81 2.99 -12.10
CA ASP A 230 -4.74 2.98 -13.27
C ASP A 230 -4.63 1.64 -14.00
N CYS A 231 -3.47 1.25 -14.14
CA CYS A 231 -3.29 -0.02 -14.88
C CYS A 231 -3.99 -1.18 -14.17
N TYR A 232 -3.70 -1.36 -12.89
CA TYR A 232 -4.36 -2.46 -12.15
C TYR A 232 -5.87 -2.29 -12.11
N SER A 233 -6.32 -1.03 -12.02
CA SER A 233 -7.78 -0.78 -12.00
C SER A 233 -8.39 -1.10 -13.37
N ASN A 234 -7.72 -0.68 -14.41
CA ASN A 234 -8.30 -0.89 -15.75
C ASN A 234 -8.28 -2.38 -16.10
N LEU A 235 -7.23 -3.01 -15.68
CA LEU A 235 -7.22 -4.47 -15.90
C LEU A 235 -8.35 -5.15 -15.14
N GLY A 236 -8.53 -4.71 -13.92
CA GLY A 236 -9.68 -5.25 -13.15
C GLY A 236 -11.02 -4.98 -13.85
N ILE A 237 -11.20 -3.79 -14.38
CA ILE A 237 -12.48 -3.43 -15.05
C ILE A 237 -12.64 -4.28 -16.30
N ALA A 238 -11.60 -4.35 -17.05
CA ALA A 238 -11.69 -5.14 -18.30
C ALA A 238 -12.07 -6.59 -18.02
N LEU A 239 -11.44 -7.20 -17.03
CA LEU A 239 -11.75 -8.62 -16.73
C LEU A 239 -13.17 -8.76 -16.14
N TYR A 240 -13.53 -7.76 -15.43
CA TYR A 240 -14.91 -7.79 -14.90
C TYR A 240 -15.92 -7.73 -16.05
N ASN A 241 -15.71 -6.78 -16.95
CA ASN A 241 -16.67 -6.67 -18.07
C ASN A 241 -16.68 -7.95 -18.91
N PHE A 242 -15.50 -8.43 -19.02
CA PHE A 242 -15.42 -9.71 -19.78
C PHE A 242 -16.20 -10.82 -19.05
N ALA A 243 -16.05 -10.97 -17.80
CA ALA A 243 -16.79 -11.97 -17.00
C ALA A 243 -18.30 -11.78 -17.15
N LEU A 244 -18.73 -10.53 -17.22
CA LEU A 244 -20.18 -10.26 -17.34
C LEU A 244 -20.70 -10.76 -18.69
N THR A 245 -19.89 -10.49 -19.67
CA THR A 245 -20.33 -10.87 -21.02
C THR A 245 -20.38 -12.40 -21.16
N THR A 246 -19.40 -13.12 -20.56
CA THR A 246 -19.38 -14.61 -20.63
C THR A 246 -20.50 -15.20 -19.77
N HIS A 247 -20.73 -14.60 -18.64
CA HIS A 247 -21.88 -15.04 -17.83
C HIS A 247 -23.18 -15.00 -18.64
N THR A 248 -23.35 -13.91 -19.37
CA THR A 248 -24.59 -13.75 -20.17
C THR A 248 -24.67 -14.82 -21.25
N VAL A 249 -23.50 -15.17 -21.79
CA VAL A 249 -23.45 -16.19 -22.87
C VAL A 249 -23.57 -17.59 -22.27
N GLY A 250 -22.93 -17.88 -21.10
CA GLY A 250 -23.04 -19.16 -20.35
C GLY A 250 -24.47 -19.48 -19.93
N ILE A 251 -25.29 -18.44 -19.74
CA ILE A 251 -26.71 -18.61 -19.34
C ILE A 251 -27.55 -18.83 -20.60
N ILE A 252 -26.94 -18.55 -21.88
CA ILE A 252 -27.78 -18.57 -23.10
C ILE A 252 -27.35 -19.73 -23.98
N TYR A 253 -26.74 -21.00 -23.54
CA TYR A 253 -26.59 -22.07 -24.56
C TYR A 253 -27.84 -22.95 -24.57
N GLU A 254 -28.70 -22.73 -25.56
CA GLU A 254 -29.91 -23.07 -26.31
C GLU A 254 -29.63 -24.18 -27.32
N ARG A 255 -29.78 -25.43 -26.89
CA ARG A 255 -30.50 -26.27 -27.88
C ARG A 255 -31.57 -27.08 -27.16
N GLU A 256 -32.70 -26.35 -26.78
CA GLU A 256 -33.99 -27.06 -26.67
C GLU A 256 -34.69 -26.68 -25.36
N GLY A 257 -34.70 -25.28 -25.02
CA GLY A 257 -35.74 -24.88 -24.04
C GLY A 257 -35.43 -25.40 -22.64
N LYS A 258 -34.14 -25.84 -22.36
CA LYS A 258 -33.74 -26.10 -20.96
C LYS A 258 -32.35 -25.49 -20.71
N LEU A 259 -32.31 -24.40 -19.80
CA LEU A 259 -31.09 -23.74 -19.30
C LEU A 259 -30.04 -24.76 -18.85
N ILE A 260 -29.19 -25.31 -19.78
CA ILE A 260 -28.13 -26.16 -19.17
C ILE A 260 -26.84 -25.33 -19.09
N GLU A 261 -26.46 -24.94 -17.96
CA GLU A 261 -25.23 -24.24 -17.55
C GLU A 261 -23.98 -24.94 -18.11
N SER A 262 -23.32 -24.42 -19.22
CA SER A 262 -22.01 -25.05 -19.56
C SER A 262 -21.00 -24.89 -18.40
N ASN A 263 -20.76 -25.90 -17.61
CA ASN A 263 -19.85 -25.94 -16.45
C ASN A 263 -18.50 -25.25 -16.77
N LYS A 264 -18.12 -25.24 -18.04
CA LYS A 264 -16.79 -24.68 -18.37
C LYS A 264 -16.86 -23.16 -18.53
N GLU A 265 -17.93 -22.56 -19.10
CA GLU A 265 -18.09 -21.10 -19.26
C GLU A 265 -18.39 -20.43 -17.91
N PHE A 266 -19.05 -21.17 -17.08
CA PHE A 266 -19.28 -20.64 -15.72
C PHE A 266 -17.97 -20.63 -14.92
N GLU A 267 -17.23 -21.72 -15.02
CA GLU A 267 -15.91 -21.74 -14.37
C GLU A 267 -15.02 -20.57 -14.86
N TYR A 268 -15.07 -20.31 -16.03
CA TYR A 268 -14.30 -19.18 -16.61
C TYR A 268 -14.81 -17.84 -16.07
N CYS A 269 -15.99 -17.66 -16.10
CA CYS A 269 -16.59 -16.44 -15.53
C CYS A 269 -16.19 -16.24 -14.07
N GLN A 270 -16.26 -17.25 -13.31
CA GLN A 270 -15.89 -17.11 -11.88
C GLN A 270 -14.42 -16.76 -11.72
N ARG A 271 -13.69 -17.41 -12.50
CA ARG A 271 -12.24 -17.12 -12.42
C ARG A 271 -11.95 -15.67 -12.83
N SER A 272 -12.60 -15.17 -13.83
CA SER A 272 -12.39 -13.78 -14.27
C SER A 272 -12.81 -12.78 -13.18
N PHE A 273 -13.94 -13.08 -12.55
CA PHE A 273 -14.34 -12.17 -11.45
C PHE A 273 -13.30 -12.17 -10.33
N LYS A 274 -12.85 -13.38 -10.05
CA LYS A 274 -11.87 -13.45 -8.95
C LYS A 274 -10.59 -12.67 -9.31
N VAL A 275 -10.11 -12.88 -10.47
CA VAL A 275 -8.85 -12.21 -10.87
C VAL A 275 -9.09 -10.70 -10.93
N SER A 276 -10.21 -10.26 -11.43
CA SER A 276 -10.56 -8.83 -11.38
C SER A 276 -10.50 -8.27 -9.97
N GLN A 277 -11.02 -8.98 -9.05
CA GLN A 277 -10.99 -8.53 -7.65
C GLN A 277 -9.54 -8.39 -7.15
N ASP A 278 -8.80 -9.38 -7.50
CA ASP A 278 -7.39 -9.33 -7.04
C ASP A 278 -6.66 -8.10 -7.62
N PHE A 279 -6.98 -7.74 -8.84
CA PHE A 279 -6.34 -6.53 -9.39
C PHE A 279 -6.83 -5.27 -8.67
N PHE A 280 -8.11 -5.21 -8.39
CA PHE A 280 -8.61 -4.04 -7.65
C PHE A 280 -7.99 -3.98 -6.25
N GLN A 281 -7.82 -5.17 -5.66
CA GLN A 281 -7.23 -5.17 -4.30
C GLN A 281 -5.78 -4.66 -4.36
N THR A 282 -5.09 -5.09 -5.40
CA THR A 282 -3.71 -4.58 -5.53
C THR A 282 -3.72 -3.06 -5.75
N ALA A 283 -4.62 -2.60 -6.64
CA ALA A 283 -4.72 -1.14 -6.85
C ALA A 283 -5.07 -0.42 -5.54
N LEU A 284 -5.86 -1.05 -4.76
CA LEU A 284 -6.27 -0.42 -3.49
C LEU A 284 -5.08 -0.38 -2.52
N VAL A 285 -4.31 -1.44 -2.50
CA VAL A 285 -3.13 -1.47 -1.61
C VAL A 285 -2.19 -0.31 -1.98
N ILE A 286 -2.02 -0.13 -3.30
CA ILE A 286 -1.09 0.95 -3.71
C ILE A 286 -1.68 2.32 -3.35
N ALA A 287 -2.98 2.48 -3.62
CA ALA A 287 -3.66 3.78 -3.31
C ALA A 287 -3.63 4.07 -1.82
N THR A 288 -3.80 3.04 -1.03
CA THR A 288 -3.80 3.25 0.43
C THR A 288 -2.40 3.63 0.91
N ARG A 289 -1.50 3.13 0.31
CA ARG A 289 -0.11 3.38 0.77
C ARG A 289 0.31 4.82 0.48
N VAL A 290 -0.19 5.21 -0.61
CA VAL A 290 0.22 6.61 -0.90
C VAL A 290 -0.83 7.58 -0.37
N LYS A 291 -1.79 7.03 0.39
CA LYS A 291 -2.85 7.84 1.03
C LYS A 291 -3.53 8.76 0.02
N GLU A 292 -3.82 8.20 -1.22
CA GLU A 292 -4.57 8.96 -2.24
C GLU A 292 -6.08 8.63 -2.16
N ASP A 293 -6.82 9.49 -1.47
CA ASP A 293 -8.23 9.20 -1.11
C ASP A 293 -9.11 9.07 -2.35
N LYS A 294 -8.88 9.99 -3.27
CA LYS A 294 -9.76 9.95 -4.47
C LYS A 294 -9.58 8.63 -5.23
N LEU A 295 -8.39 8.25 -5.40
CA LEU A 295 -8.16 6.98 -6.14
C LEU A 295 -8.64 5.78 -5.32
N MET A 296 -8.44 5.85 -4.09
CA MET A 296 -8.95 4.77 -3.23
C MET A 296 -10.47 4.61 -3.39
N ILE A 297 -11.13 5.75 -3.39
CA ILE A 297 -12.60 5.71 -3.49
C ILE A 297 -12.99 5.11 -4.85
N ASN A 298 -12.26 5.53 -5.88
CA ASN A 298 -12.60 5.00 -7.22
C ASN A 298 -12.37 3.49 -7.30
N VAL A 299 -11.27 3.06 -6.72
CA VAL A 299 -10.98 1.61 -6.76
C VAL A 299 -11.99 0.85 -5.90
N LEU A 300 -12.37 1.42 -4.80
CA LEU A 300 -13.34 0.76 -3.90
C LEU A 300 -14.71 0.65 -4.59
N LEU A 301 -15.05 1.75 -5.28
CA LEU A 301 -16.34 1.68 -6.00
C LEU A 301 -16.30 0.57 -7.05
N SER A 302 -15.16 0.44 -7.68
CA SER A 302 -15.03 -0.62 -8.71
C SER A 302 -15.03 -2.02 -8.07
N LEU A 303 -14.36 -2.14 -6.98
CA LEU A 303 -14.38 -3.41 -6.23
C LEU A 303 -15.79 -3.76 -5.75
N ALA A 304 -16.54 -2.78 -5.27
CA ALA A 304 -17.92 -3.01 -4.80
C ALA A 304 -18.81 -3.49 -5.95
N CYS A 305 -18.58 -2.96 -7.10
CA CYS A 305 -19.36 -3.41 -8.26
C CYS A 305 -19.04 -4.88 -8.60
N CYS A 306 -17.84 -5.29 -8.28
CA CYS A 306 -17.44 -6.69 -8.57
C CYS A 306 -18.05 -7.66 -7.56
N HIS A 307 -18.18 -7.28 -6.26
CA HIS A 307 -18.74 -8.13 -5.20
C HIS A 307 -20.27 -8.22 -5.29
N TYR A 308 -20.92 -7.24 -5.83
CA TYR A 308 -22.39 -7.24 -6.01
C TYR A 308 -22.82 -8.33 -6.99
N PHE A 309 -21.99 -8.81 -7.82
CA PHE A 309 -22.42 -9.81 -8.82
C PHE A 309 -22.16 -11.22 -8.30
N ARG A 310 -21.61 -11.37 -6.97
CA ARG A 310 -21.48 -12.71 -6.33
C ARG A 310 -22.54 -12.91 -5.26
N GLY A 311 -23.58 -11.88 -5.29
CA GLY A 311 -24.68 -12.21 -4.35
C GLY A 311 -24.38 -11.69 -2.94
N ILE A 312 -23.17 -10.87 -2.72
CA ILE A 312 -22.91 -10.25 -1.40
C ILE A 312 -23.80 -9.00 -1.25
N THR A 313 -24.71 -8.98 -0.24
CA THR A 313 -25.70 -7.94 0.12
C THR A 313 -25.03 -6.57 0.31
N LEU A 314 -25.46 -5.50 -0.28
CA LEU A 314 -25.07 -4.09 -0.10
C LEU A 314 -24.71 -3.78 1.36
N HIS A 315 -25.36 -4.52 2.25
CA HIS A 315 -25.09 -4.49 3.70
C HIS A 315 -23.73 -5.11 4.04
N ASP A 316 -23.27 -6.10 3.52
CA ASP A 316 -21.93 -6.73 3.70
C ASP A 316 -20.85 -5.92 2.99
N LEU A 317 -21.28 -5.16 1.95
CA LEU A 317 -20.38 -4.25 1.22
C LEU A 317 -20.19 -2.94 2.01
N GLY A 318 -21.14 -2.54 2.65
CA GLY A 318 -21.09 -1.39 3.58
C GLY A 318 -20.26 -1.70 4.84
N ILE A 319 -20.35 -2.90 5.41
CA ILE A 319 -19.57 -3.33 6.59
C ILE A 319 -18.10 -3.51 6.20
N PHE A 320 -17.85 -3.96 4.99
CA PHE A 320 -16.49 -4.13 4.44
C PHE A 320 -15.85 -2.76 4.16
N LEU A 321 -16.65 -1.81 3.61
CA LEU A 321 -16.16 -0.44 3.33
C LEU A 321 -15.98 0.35 4.63
N HIS A 322 -16.81 0.06 5.62
CA HIS A 322 -16.74 0.63 6.99
C HIS A 322 -15.55 0.07 7.76
N GLN A 323 -15.12 -1.13 7.78
CA GLN A 323 -13.98 -1.76 8.47
C GLN A 323 -12.65 -1.30 7.85
N ILE A 324 -12.64 -0.96 6.60
CA ILE A 324 -11.43 -0.54 5.88
C ILE A 324 -11.21 0.97 6.08
N ILE A 325 -12.30 1.69 6.31
CA ILE A 325 -12.29 3.15 6.55
C ILE A 325 -11.99 3.43 8.03
N LYS A 326 -12.45 2.61 8.93
CA LYS A 326 -12.19 2.66 10.38
C LYS A 326 -10.71 2.37 10.68
N ASN A 327 -9.96 1.74 9.82
CA ASN A 327 -8.51 1.46 10.01
C ASN A 327 -7.67 2.58 9.41
N ASN A 328 -8.32 3.78 8.83
CA ASN A 328 -7.49 4.84 8.22
C ASN A 328 -8.08 6.22 8.53
N GLU A 329 -7.97 6.65 9.82
CA GLU A 329 -8.28 7.82 10.67
C GLU A 329 -8.26 9.12 9.87
N SER A 330 -9.38 9.47 8.87
CA SER A 330 -9.61 10.94 8.89
C SER A 330 -11.11 11.21 8.83
N LYS A 331 -11.75 11.67 9.82
CA LYS A 331 -13.04 12.25 10.25
C LYS A 331 -13.56 13.28 9.25
N GLU A 332 -12.86 13.71 8.26
CA GLU A 332 -13.21 14.77 7.29
C GLU A 332 -13.54 14.15 5.92
N ALA A 333 -13.13 12.95 5.53
CA ALA A 333 -13.41 12.12 4.35
C ALA A 333 -14.69 11.29 4.55
N PHE A 334 -14.92 11.19 5.78
CA PHE A 334 -16.23 10.63 6.16
C PHE A 334 -17.34 11.67 6.05
N GLU A 335 -17.05 12.92 6.16
CA GLU A 335 -18.10 13.96 6.13
C GLU A 335 -18.34 14.46 4.70
N GLU A 336 -17.57 14.04 3.75
CA GLU A 336 -17.64 14.38 2.30
C GLU A 336 -18.35 13.25 1.53
N SER A 337 -18.28 12.09 1.96
CA SER A 337 -19.07 10.95 1.45
C SER A 337 -20.53 11.03 1.91
N LYS A 338 -20.74 11.70 3.04
CA LYS A 338 -22.05 12.13 3.57
C LYS A 338 -22.67 13.22 2.69
N ILE A 339 -21.97 14.01 1.96
CA ILE A 339 -22.38 15.14 1.11
C ILE A 339 -22.67 14.60 -0.30
N ASN A 340 -22.21 13.59 -0.83
CA ASN A 340 -22.35 12.92 -2.13
C ASN A 340 -23.54 11.95 -2.14
N LEU A 341 -23.93 11.65 -1.07
CA LEU A 341 -25.16 10.86 -0.86
C LEU A 341 -26.39 11.78 -0.82
N ASN A 342 -26.15 13.11 -0.57
CA ASN A 342 -27.22 14.12 -0.57
C ASN A 342 -27.50 14.65 -1.99
N LYS A 343 -26.63 14.33 -3.13
CA LYS A 343 -26.64 14.60 -4.58
C LYS A 343 -27.38 13.49 -5.34
N ALA A 344 -27.42 12.64 -4.85
CA ALA A 344 -28.10 11.46 -5.41
C ALA A 344 -29.60 11.45 -5.04
N LEU A 345 -30.18 12.26 -4.06
CA LEU A 345 -31.57 12.49 -3.66
C LEU A 345 -32.26 13.58 -4.44
N LYS A 346 -31.41 14.15 -5.46
CA LYS A 346 -31.89 15.28 -6.27
C LYS A 346 -32.24 14.78 -7.69
N ILE A 347 -31.96 13.72 -8.03
CA ILE A 347 -32.10 12.95 -9.29
C ILE A 347 -33.36 12.07 -9.17
N LEU A 348 -33.94 11.77 -8.22
CA LEU A 348 -35.09 10.92 -7.91
C LEU A 348 -36.40 11.72 -7.95
N THR A 349 -36.42 13.04 -8.06
CA THR A 349 -37.63 13.91 -8.01
C THR A 349 -38.09 14.21 -9.45
N LYS A 350 -37.45 13.32 -10.67
CA LYS A 350 -37.69 13.60 -12.09
C LYS A 350 -38.41 12.44 -12.74
N LEU A 351 -38.99 11.67 -12.09
CA LEU A 351 -39.61 10.46 -12.62
C LEU A 351 -41.13 10.50 -12.42
N PRO A 352 -42.13 9.79 -13.48
CA PRO A 352 -43.59 9.72 -13.41
C PRO A 352 -44.07 8.69 -12.38
N PHE A 353 -45.23 8.90 -11.61
CA PHE A 353 -45.85 8.51 -10.31
C PHE A 353 -46.06 7.00 -10.26
N GLU A 354 -46.04 6.06 -11.22
CA GLU A 354 -46.30 4.60 -11.20
C GLU A 354 -45.02 3.82 -11.49
N GLN A 355 -43.92 4.38 -12.05
CA GLN A 355 -42.54 3.87 -12.24
C GLN A 355 -41.61 4.44 -11.15
N LYS A 356 -42.11 5.49 -10.51
CA LYS A 356 -41.71 6.03 -9.18
C LYS A 356 -42.20 5.13 -8.04
N ILE A 357 -43.09 4.17 -7.99
CA ILE A 357 -43.70 3.44 -6.85
C ILE A 357 -43.15 2.01 -6.83
N GLU A 358 -42.30 1.29 -7.84
CA GLU A 358 -41.79 -0.10 -7.89
C GLU A 358 -40.26 -0.12 -7.83
N GLU A 359 -39.71 0.95 -8.16
CA GLU A 359 -38.23 0.99 -8.06
C GLU A 359 -37.78 1.79 -6.84
N VAL A 360 -38.71 2.62 -6.32
CA VAL A 360 -38.79 3.34 -5.03
C VAL A 360 -39.36 2.39 -3.95
N LYS A 361 -39.88 1.22 -4.11
CA LYS A 361 -40.32 0.29 -3.04
C LYS A 361 -39.32 -0.87 -2.89
N LYS A 362 -38.41 -0.91 -3.97
CA LYS A 362 -37.40 -2.00 -3.85
C LYS A 362 -36.04 -1.43 -3.48
N ALA A 363 -35.86 -0.38 -3.79
CA ALA A 363 -34.68 0.43 -3.46
C ALA A 363 -34.87 1.17 -2.12
N ILE A 364 -36.11 1.44 -1.45
CA ILE A 364 -36.65 2.13 -0.26
C ILE A 364 -36.88 1.10 0.86
N HIS A 365 -36.92 -0.06 0.55
CA HIS A 365 -36.91 -0.84 1.80
C HIS A 365 -35.48 -1.18 2.22
N SER A 366 -34.68 -0.83 1.33
CA SER A 366 -33.35 -1.28 1.79
C SER A 366 -32.37 -0.11 1.85
N LEU A 367 -32.75 0.92 1.55
CA LEU A 367 -31.87 2.11 1.58
C LEU A 367 -32.62 3.28 2.20
N GLU A 368 -33.02 3.35 3.22
CA GLU A 368 -33.39 4.78 3.47
C GLU A 368 -32.94 5.17 4.87
N ILE A 369 -31.63 5.82 5.06
CA ILE A 369 -31.46 7.22 5.53
C ILE A 369 -30.55 7.96 4.54
N SER A 370 -31.09 8.96 3.77
CA SER A 370 -31.84 10.22 3.64
C SER A 370 -31.08 11.18 2.69
N GLU A 371 -31.78 11.68 1.56
CA GLU A 371 -32.93 12.30 0.90
C GLU A 371 -32.69 13.83 0.74
N ILE A 372 -31.30 14.29 0.63
CA ILE A 372 -31.31 15.74 0.34
C ILE A 372 -30.23 16.06 -0.70
N SER A 373 -29.60 14.77 -1.24
CA SER A 373 -28.65 14.92 -2.40
C SER A 373 -29.24 14.24 -3.65
N CYS A 374 -30.57 13.82 -3.35
CA CYS A 374 -31.33 13.07 -4.39
C CYS A 374 -32.47 13.95 -4.90
N SER A 375 -32.55 15.23 -4.28
CA SER A 375 -33.78 16.00 -4.56
C SER A 375 -33.45 17.21 -5.46
N THR A 376 -31.95 17.55 -5.84
CA THR A 376 -31.53 18.62 -6.78
C THR A 376 -31.08 18.03 -8.11
N PHE A 377 -30.98 16.63 -8.11
CA PHE A 377 -30.61 15.85 -9.29
C PHE A 377 -31.88 15.36 -10.01
N ILE A 378 -33.04 15.45 -9.16
CA ILE A 378 -34.31 14.89 -9.64
C ILE A 378 -35.19 16.04 -10.13
N ALA A 379 -34.96 17.44 -9.67
CA ALA A 379 -35.75 18.62 -10.06
C ALA A 379 -35.12 19.29 -11.30
N ARG A 380 -33.74 18.93 -11.83
CA ARG A 380 -33.11 19.38 -13.07
C ARG A 380 -33.24 18.34 -14.19
N PHE A 381 -33.60 17.16 -13.84
CA PHE A 381 -33.84 15.97 -14.76
C PHE A 381 -35.28 15.90 -15.22
N LEU A 382 -36.35 16.73 -14.63
CA LEU A 382 -37.79 16.63 -14.95
C LEU A 382 -38.24 17.89 -15.66
N ILE A 383 -37.53 19.19 -15.82
CA ILE A 383 -37.81 20.40 -16.62
C ILE A 383 -37.18 20.24 -18.00
N GLU A 384 -36.35 19.15 -18.41
CA GLU A 384 -35.67 18.95 -19.71
C GLU A 384 -36.26 17.73 -20.44
N LEU A 385 -37.26 17.04 -19.85
CA LEU A 385 -37.97 15.92 -20.49
C LEU A 385 -39.45 16.26 -20.66
N ALA A 386 -40.12 17.56 -20.55
CA ALA A 386 -41.23 18.21 -21.29
C ALA A 386 -40.71 19.04 -22.47
#